data_AF-A0A8H3U917-F1
#
_entry.id   AF-A0A8H3U917-F1
#
_cell.length_a   1.000
_cell.length_b   1.000
_cell.length_c   1.000
_cell.angle_alpha   90.00
_cell.angle_beta   90.00
_cell.angle_gamma   90.00
#
_symmetry.space_group_name_H-M   'P 1'
#
loop_
_entity.id
_entity.type
_entity.pdbx_description
1 polymer ?
#
loop_
_entity_poly.entity_id
_entity_poly.type
_entity_poly.pdbx_seq_one_letter_code
_entity_poly.pdbx_strand_id
1 'polypeptide(L)' 'MADQAEYLIILQTNLRNVENTFGKSSSQYLDVLEVIENYMASMIVAPQPSAEAESKISPPPFANLTFRPKPQS' A
#
# COMPACT_ATOMS: atom_id res chain seq x y z
N MET A 1 -19.47 4.31 -8.13
CA MET A 1 -18.36 3.32 -8.10
C MET A 1 -17.17 3.87 -8.89
N ALA A 2 -16.60 5.00 -8.44
CA ALA A 2 -15.44 5.66 -9.08
C ALA A 2 -14.12 5.41 -8.32
N ASP A 3 -14.16 4.81 -7.13
CA ASP A 3 -13.06 4.95 -6.17
C ASP A 3 -11.84 4.07 -6.45
N GLN A 4 -12.01 2.85 -7.00
CA GLN A 4 -10.90 1.91 -7.11
C GLN A 4 -9.90 2.30 -8.20
N ALA A 5 -10.40 2.70 -9.37
CA ALA A 5 -9.53 3.12 -10.48
C ALA A 5 -8.80 4.43 -10.14
N GLU A 6 -9.49 5.37 -9.50
CA GLU A 6 -8.90 6.63 -9.03
C GLU A 6 -7.83 6.38 -7.96
N TYR A 7 -8.08 5.46 -7.02
CA TYR A 7 -7.12 5.09 -6.01
C TYR A 7 -5.84 4.45 -6.60
N LEU A 8 -5.97 3.59 -7.62
CA LEU A 8 -4.81 3.03 -8.32
C LEU A 8 -3.98 4.10 -9.02
N ILE A 9 -4.62 5.11 -9.63
CA ILE A 9 -3.93 6.24 -10.24
C ILE A 9 -3.14 7.03 -9.19
N ILE A 10 -3.73 7.25 -8.01
CA ILE A 10 -3.07 7.93 -6.88
C ILE A 10 -1.85 7.14 -6.41
N LEU A 11 -1.98 5.82 -6.22
CA LEU A 11 -0.87 4.96 -5.80
C LEU A 11 0.28 4.98 -6.81
N GLN A 12 -0.02 4.86 -8.12
CA GLN A 12 0.99 4.95 -9.17
C GLN A 12 1.69 6.32 -9.19
N THR A 13 0.93 7.40 -9.01
CA THR A 13 1.47 8.76 -8.97
C THR A 13 2.42 8.94 -7.78
N ASN A 14 2.04 8.45 -6.61
CA ASN A 14 2.89 8.49 -5.42
C ASN A 14 4.17 7.69 -5.60
N LEU A 15 4.09 6.47 -6.14
CA LEU A 15 5.29 5.66 -6.41
C LEU A 15 6.25 6.38 -7.36
N ARG A 16 5.74 7.02 -8.42
CA ARG A 16 6.56 7.78 -9.37
C ARG A 16 7.20 9.01 -8.73
N ASN A 17 6.48 9.70 -7.83
CA ASN A 17 7.04 10.86 -7.12
C ASN A 17 8.17 10.46 -6.17
N VAL A 18 8.00 9.32 -5.49
CA VAL A 18 9.03 8.75 -4.60
C VAL A 18 10.25 8.30 -5.42
N GLU A 19 10.01 7.66 -6.57
CA GLU A 19 11.07 7.30 -7.53
C GLU A 19 11.88 8.53 -7.97
N ASN A 20 11.20 9.60 -8.38
CA ASN A 20 11.85 10.82 -8.86
C ASN A 20 12.64 11.55 -7.77
N THR A 21 12.22 11.40 -6.50
CA THR A 21 12.82 12.13 -5.37
C THR A 21 13.99 11.35 -4.74
N PHE A 22 13.83 10.04 -4.57
CA PHE A 22 14.78 9.21 -3.81
C PHE A 22 15.47 8.15 -4.68
N GLY A 23 14.94 7.84 -5.86
CA GLY A 23 15.43 6.78 -6.75
C GLY A 23 14.86 5.40 -6.42
N LYS A 24 14.87 4.50 -7.41
CA LYS A 24 14.33 3.13 -7.31
C LYS A 24 15.01 2.25 -6.27
N SER A 25 16.28 2.52 -5.96
CA SER A 25 17.05 1.75 -4.98
C SER A 25 16.89 2.27 -3.55
N SER A 26 16.17 3.37 -3.35
CA SER A 26 15.96 3.94 -2.03
C SER A 26 15.05 3.07 -1.17
N SER A 27 15.25 3.10 0.15
CA SER A 27 14.35 2.42 1.08
C SER A 27 12.94 2.98 0.98
N GLN A 28 12.78 4.29 0.77
CA GLN A 28 11.48 4.94 0.63
C GLN A 28 10.70 4.39 -0.56
N TYR A 29 11.36 4.19 -1.69
CA TYR A 29 10.72 3.59 -2.87
C TYR A 29 10.29 2.16 -2.61
N LEU A 30 11.16 1.35 -1.99
CA LEU A 30 10.87 -0.04 -1.69
C LEU A 30 9.74 -0.20 -0.67
N ASP A 31 9.71 0.63 0.37
CA ASP A 31 8.66 0.61 1.40
C ASP A 31 7.30 0.97 0.78
N VAL A 32 7.25 1.97 -0.12
CA VAL A 32 6.01 2.36 -0.83
C VAL A 32 5.59 1.30 -1.84
N LEU A 33 6.54 0.68 -2.54
CA LEU A 33 6.26 -0.44 -3.46
C LEU A 33 5.64 -1.62 -2.72
N GLU A 34 6.20 -2.00 -1.56
CA GLU A 34 5.67 -3.10 -0.72
C GLU A 34 4.23 -2.83 -0.27
N VAL A 35 3.92 -1.60 0.13
CA VAL A 35 2.56 -1.18 0.49
C VAL A 35 1.57 -1.35 -0.67
N ILE A 36 1.97 -0.96 -1.88
CA ILE A 36 1.14 -1.07 -3.08
C ILE A 36 0.94 -2.54 -3.47
N GLU A 37 2.00 -3.36 -3.41
CA GLU A 37 1.94 -4.79 -3.71
C GLU A 37 1.02 -5.53 -2.73
N ASN A 38 1.13 -5.24 -1.42
CA ASN A 38 0.25 -5.80 -0.40
C ASN A 38 -1.21 -5.41 -0.62
N TYR A 39 -1.48 -4.15 -1.00
CA TYR A 39 -2.83 -3.70 -1.35
C TYR A 39 -3.37 -4.47 -2.55
N MET A 40 -2.60 -4.58 -3.64
CA MET A 40 -3.00 -5.31 -4.85
C MET A 40 -3.26 -6.79 -4.56
N ALA A 41 -2.40 -7.44 -3.75
CA ALA A 41 -2.59 -8.82 -3.34
C ALA A 41 -3.89 -9.02 -2.54
N SER A 42 -4.22 -8.08 -1.63
CA SER A 42 -5.47 -8.14 -0.87
C SER A 42 -6.73 -8.00 -1.74
N MET A 43 -6.64 -7.26 -2.86
CA MET A 43 -7.74 -7.11 -3.82
C MET A 43 -7.97 -8.36 -4.66
N ILE A 44 -6.92 -9.14 -4.95
CA ILE A 44 -7.04 -10.40 -5.71
C ILE A 44 -7.65 -11.51 -4.84
N VAL A 45 -7.43 -11.47 -3.53
CA VAL A 45 -7.86 -12.52 -2.58
C VAL A 45 -9.24 -12.25 -1.98
N ALA A 46 -9.77 -11.03 -2.05
CA ALA A 46 -11.09 -10.72 -1.51
C ALA A 46 -12.20 -11.50 -2.26
N PRO A 47 -12.93 -12.42 -1.60
CA PRO A 47 -14.18 -12.94 -2.14
C PRO A 47 -15.20 -11.80 -2.16
N GLN A 48 -16.12 -11.83 -3.13
CA GLN A 48 -17.22 -10.87 -3.19
C GLN A 48 -17.91 -10.70 -1.83
N PRO A 49 -18.33 -9.48 -1.46
CA PRO A 49 -18.95 -9.23 -0.17
C PRO A 49 -20.29 -9.98 -0.11
N SER A 50 -20.33 -11.06 0.67
CA SER A 50 -21.59 -11.55 1.23
C SER A 50 -21.96 -10.64 2.40
N ALA A 51 -23.21 -10.19 2.39
CA ALA A 51 -23.78 -9.25 3.32
C ALA A 51 -23.66 -9.70 4.79
N GLU A 52 -23.59 -8.71 5.68
CA GLU A 52 -23.80 -8.78 7.13
C GLU A 52 -22.75 -9.54 7.98
N ALA A 53 -21.88 -8.78 8.66
CA ALA A 53 -21.62 -9.00 10.08
C ALA A 53 -20.84 -7.82 10.70
N GLU A 54 -21.42 -7.32 11.78
CA GLU A 54 -20.94 -6.29 12.68
C GLU A 54 -19.58 -6.64 13.34
N SER A 55 -18.76 -5.60 13.53
CA SER A 55 -17.77 -5.44 14.60
C SER A 55 -16.70 -6.54 14.80
N LYS A 56 -15.56 -6.33 14.15
CA LYS A 56 -14.25 -6.20 14.79
C LYS A 56 -13.42 -5.38 13.82
N ILE A 57 -12.96 -4.20 14.23
CA ILE A 57 -12.03 -3.39 13.44
C ILE A 57 -10.76 -4.23 13.32
N SER A 58 -10.67 -5.00 12.24
CA SER A 58 -9.42 -5.64 11.86
C SER A 58 -8.41 -4.51 11.71
N PRO A 59 -7.26 -4.55 12.40
CA PRO A 59 -6.29 -3.48 12.29
C PRO A 59 -5.98 -3.27 10.81
N PRO A 60 -5.87 -2.01 10.35
CA PRO A 60 -5.52 -1.75 8.95
C PRO A 60 -4.24 -2.54 8.64
N PRO A 61 -4.09 -3.10 7.42
CA PRO A 61 -2.96 -3.95 7.06
C PRO A 61 -1.60 -3.26 7.25
N PHE A 62 -1.61 -1.94 7.44
CA PHE A 62 -0.45 -1.10 7.71
C PHE A 62 -0.01 -1.05 9.18
N ALA A 63 -0.76 -1.64 10.11
CA ALA A 63 -0.45 -1.61 11.54
C ALA A 63 0.87 -2.30 11.90
N ASN A 64 1.43 -3.12 10.99
CA ASN A 64 2.68 -3.85 11.17
C ASN A 64 3.79 -3.40 10.20
N LEU A 65 3.67 -2.24 9.54
CA LEU A 65 4.75 -1.73 8.71
C LEU A 65 5.94 -1.33 9.60
N THR A 66 7.01 -2.11 9.50
CA THR A 66 8.26 -1.82 10.22
C THR A 66 9.18 -1.06 9.27
N PHE A 67 9.32 0.24 9.46
CA PHE A 67 10.20 1.06 8.63
C PHE A 67 11.66 0.68 8.86
N ARG A 68 12.43 0.57 7.77
CA ARG A 68 13.86 0.24 7.86
C ARG A 68 14.61 1.35 8.57
N PRO A 69 15.49 1.04 9.55
CA PRO A 69 16.33 2.05 10.18
C PRO A 69 17.29 2.66 9.15
N LYS A 70 17.54 3.97 9.29
CA LYS A 70 18.43 4.73 8.42
C LYS A 70 19.88 4.21 8.59
N PRO A 71 20.64 3.94 7.51
CA PRO A 71 22.05 3.58 7.63
C PRO A 71 22.81 4.73 8.30
N GLN A 72 23.49 4.44 9.41
CA GLN A 72 24.44 5.37 10.02
C GLN A 72 25.69 5.41 9.14
N SER A 73 26.07 6.61 8.69
CA SER A 73 27.36 6.92 8.06
C SER A 73 28.24 7.68 9.04
#